data_AF-A0A0L0G9B4-F1
#
_entry.id   AF-A0A0L0G9B4-F1
#
_cell.length_a   1.000
_cell.length_b   1.000
_cell.length_c   1.000
_cell.angle_alpha   90.00
_cell.angle_beta   90.00
_cell.angle_gamma   90.00
#
_symmetry.space_group_name_H-M   'P 1'
#
loop_
_entity.id
_entity.type
_entity.pdbx_description
1 polymer ?
#
loop_
_entity_poly.entity_id
_entity_poly.type
_entity_poly.pdbx_seq_one_letter_code
_entity_poly.pdbx_strand_id
1 'polypeptide(L)' 'MSTEVFPQKLLKEASEAYLVGLFEDSNLAAIHAKHVTIMPRDVQHAKRIRCDGRGGMV' A
#
# COMPACT_ATOMS: atom_id res chain seq x y z
N MET A 1 4.09 -3.43 -33.61
CA MET A 1 3.53 -3.79 -32.29
C MET A 1 4.02 -2.80 -31.25
N SER A 2 3.25 -1.73 -31.09
CA SER A 2 2.96 -0.99 -29.85
C SER A 2 4.02 -0.85 -28.74
N THR A 3 5.19 -0.27 -29.03
CA THR A 3 6.15 0.15 -27.97
C THR A 3 5.87 1.55 -27.39
N GLU A 4 4.72 2.14 -27.67
CA GLU A 4 4.24 3.33 -26.94
C GLU A 4 3.63 2.86 -25.60
N VAL A 5 4.49 2.47 -24.66
CA VAL A 5 4.10 2.35 -23.25
C VAL A 5 3.82 3.77 -22.78
N PHE A 6 2.55 4.20 -22.94
CA PHE A 6 2.08 5.51 -22.51
C PHE A 6 2.58 5.76 -21.08
N PRO A 7 3.39 6.81 -20.83
CA PRO A 7 4.07 7.02 -19.53
C PRO A 7 3.10 7.11 -18.36
N GLN A 8 1.85 7.51 -18.62
CA GLN A 8 0.79 7.53 -17.61
C GLN A 8 0.34 6.13 -17.17
N LYS A 9 0.33 5.13 -18.06
CA LYS A 9 -0.06 3.76 -17.73
C LYS A 9 0.89 3.17 -16.69
N LEU A 10 2.19 3.45 -16.82
CA LEU A 10 3.20 2.95 -15.88
C LEU A 10 3.00 3.54 -14.47
N LEU A 11 2.69 4.83 -14.37
CA LEU A 11 2.42 5.48 -13.09
C LEU A 11 1.13 4.96 -12.45
N LYS A 12 0.08 4.73 -13.25
CA LYS A 12 -1.19 4.17 -12.78
C LYS A 12 -0.99 2.76 -12.25
N GLU A 13 -0.35 1.90 -13.03
CA GLU A 13 -0.02 0.52 -12.65
C GLU A 13 0.82 0.49 -11.36
N ALA A 14 1.86 1.33 -11.27
CA ALA A 14 2.68 1.44 -10.07
C ALA A 14 1.89 1.94 -8.85
N SER A 15 0.96 2.88 -9.05
CA SER A 15 0.10 3.40 -7.98
C SER A 15 -0.90 2.35 -7.52
N GLU A 16 -1.51 1.60 -8.44
CA GLU A 16 -2.43 0.51 -8.13
C GLU A 16 -1.73 -0.61 -7.35
N ALA A 17 -0.58 -1.07 -7.83
CA ALA A 17 0.23 -2.08 -7.13
C ALA A 17 0.61 -1.63 -5.70
N TYR A 18 0.98 -0.36 -5.52
CA TYR A 18 1.29 0.18 -4.19
C TYR A 18 0.06 0.22 -3.28
N LEU A 19 -1.08 0.68 -3.79
CA LEU A 19 -2.33 0.77 -3.02
C LEU A 19 -2.87 -0.60 -2.66
N VAL A 20 -2.84 -1.57 -3.57
CA VAL A 20 -3.27 -2.96 -3.31
C VAL A 20 -2.49 -3.53 -2.13
N GLY A 21 -1.16 -3.50 -2.17
CA GLY A 21 -0.35 -4.00 -1.06
C GLY A 21 -0.55 -3.22 0.24
N LEU A 22 -0.76 -1.90 0.16
CA LEU A 22 -1.04 -1.10 1.35
C LEU A 22 -2.38 -1.48 2.00
N PHE A 23 -3.40 -1.77 1.21
CA PHE A 23 -4.71 -2.18 1.72
C PHE A 23 -4.70 -3.62 2.24
N GLU A 24 -3.87 -4.51 1.70
CA GLU A 24 -3.63 -5.85 2.27
C GLU A 24 -3.06 -5.74 3.70
N ASP A 25 -2.03 -4.93 3.90
CA ASP A 25 -1.45 -4.70 5.23
C ASP A 25 -2.42 -3.99 6.18
N SER A 26 -3.22 -3.06 5.65
CA SER A 26 -4.27 -2.37 6.43
C SER A 26 -5.40 -3.33 6.82
N ASN A 27 -5.73 -4.30 5.96
CA ASN A 27 -6.71 -5.34 6.25
C ASN A 27 -6.23 -6.27 7.37
N LEU A 28 -4.95 -6.66 7.37
CA LEU A 28 -4.35 -7.41 8.48
C LEU A 28 -4.39 -6.63 9.79
N ALA A 29 -4.10 -5.33 9.76
CA ALA A 29 -4.21 -4.46 10.94
C ALA A 29 -5.66 -4.33 11.45
N ALA A 30 -6.64 -4.23 10.54
CA ALA A 30 -8.05 -4.20 10.89
C ALA A 30 -8.51 -5.51 11.55
N ILE A 31 -8.13 -6.67 11.00
CA ILE A 31 -8.43 -7.99 11.57
C ILE A 31 -7.76 -8.17 12.94
N HIS A 32 -6.51 -7.69 13.09
CA HIS A 32 -5.81 -7.71 14.37
C HIS A 32 -6.58 -6.93 15.45
N ALA A 33 -7.17 -5.79 15.09
CA ALA A 33 -8.02 -4.99 15.97
C ALA A 33 -9.48 -5.49 16.06
N LYS A 34 -9.82 -6.64 15.45
CA LYS A 34 -11.18 -7.20 15.37
C LYS A 34 -12.19 -6.31 14.65
N HIS A 35 -11.73 -5.45 13.75
CA HIS A 35 -12.59 -4.69 12.85
C HIS A 35 -12.87 -5.48 11.57
N VAL A 36 -14.08 -5.33 11.03
CA VAL A 36 -14.47 -5.85 9.70
C VAL A 36 -14.32 -4.77 8.60
N THR A 37 -14.23 -3.51 9.01
CA THR A 37 -14.08 -2.35 8.11
C THR A 37 -12.69 -1.74 8.30
N ILE A 38 -11.98 -1.49 7.20
CA ILE A 38 -10.69 -0.78 7.24
C ILE A 38 -10.94 0.67 7.66
N MET A 39 -10.28 1.08 8.74
CA MET A 39 -10.38 2.44 9.27
C MET A 39 -9.10 3.22 8.97
N PRO A 40 -9.14 4.57 8.96
CA PRO A 40 -7.94 5.39 8.71
C PRO A 40 -6.77 5.07 9.65
N ARG A 41 -7.07 4.60 10.86
CA ARG A 41 -6.10 4.17 11.88
C ARG A 41 -5.27 2.97 11.43
N ASP A 42 -5.91 2.01 10.75
CA ASP A 42 -5.29 0.79 10.26
C ASP A 42 -4.34 1.09 9.09
N VAL A 43 -4.74 2.02 8.22
CA VAL A 43 -3.90 2.52 7.11
C VAL A 43 -2.70 3.30 7.64
N GLN A 44 -2.90 4.16 8.64
CA GLN A 44 -1.80 4.87 9.30
C GLN A 44 -0.81 3.91 9.96
N HIS A 45 -1.31 2.85 10.59
CA HIS A 45 -0.49 1.81 11.20
C HIS A 45 0.32 1.02 10.15
N ALA A 46 -0.34 0.55 9.09
CA ALA A 46 0.31 -0.14 7.97
C ALA A 46 1.38 0.72 7.29
N LYS A 47 1.11 2.02 7.08
CA LYS A 47 2.10 2.98 6.57
C LYS A 47 3.31 3.12 7.51
N ARG A 48 3.08 3.23 8.82
CA ARG A 48 4.17 3.30 9.81
C ARG A 48 5.06 2.07 9.73
N ILE A 49 4.48 0.85 9.74
CA ILE A 49 5.25 -0.40 9.63
C ILE A 49 6.04 -0.45 8.32
N ARG A 50 5.45 -0.06 7.18
CA ARG A 50 6.13 -0.01 5.88
C ARG A 50 7.25 1.04 5.77
N CYS A 51 7.19 2.09 6.57
CA CYS A 51 8.24 3.11 6.68
C CYS A 51 9.33 2.66 7.65
N ASP A 52 8.95 2.03 8.77
CA ASP A 52 9.87 1.52 9.79
C ASP A 52 10.66 0.30 9.29
N GLY A 53 10.03 -0.57 8.48
CA GLY A 53 10.70 -1.70 7.81
C GLY A 53 11.69 -1.31 6.71
N ARG A 54 11.76 -0.02 6.35
CA ARG A 54 12.79 0.57 5.46
C ARG A 54 13.69 1.57 6.21
N GLY A 55 13.55 1.67 7.53
CA GLY A 55 14.22 2.65 8.40
C GLY A 55 15.48 2.14 9.08
N GLY A 56 16.28 1.33 8.39
CA GLY A 56 17.61 0.87 8.84
C GLY A 56 18.75 1.26 7.89
N MET A 57 18.56 2.29 7.05
CA MET A 57 19.61 2.86 6.20
C MET A 57 19.49 4.39 6.19
N VAL A 58 19.76 4.99 7.35
CA VAL A 58 20.38 6.32 7.48
C VAL A 58 21.52 6.21 8.48
#